data_AF-A0AAP1V6F3-F1
#
_entry.id   AF-A0AAP1V6F3-F1
#
_cell.length_a   1.000
_cell.length_b   1.000
_cell.length_c   1.000
_cell.angle_alpha   90.00
_cell.angle_beta   90.00
_cell.angle_gamma   90.00
#
_symmetry.space_group_name_H-M   'P 1'
#
loop_
_entity.id
_entity.type
_entity.pdbx_description
1 polymer ?
#
loop_
_entity_poly.entity_id
_entity_poly.type
_entity_poly.pdbx_seq_one_letter_code
_entity_poly.pdbx_strand_id
1 'polypeptide(L)' 'MWVIYDNPLDTPGAFVARKFLSTEPTGEVRAALKIEYLRRLLPDGLVRMTPDPRDDRAVVEVWF' A
#
# COMPACT_ATOMS: atom_id res chain seq x y z
N MET A 1 -8.30 5.13 -2.60
CA MET A 1 -7.59 4.53 -1.46
C MET A 1 -6.49 3.63 -1.97
N TRP A 2 -5.30 3.72 -1.38
CA TRP A 2 -4.16 2.85 -1.63
C TRP A 2 -3.73 2.21 -0.31
N VAL A 3 -3.46 0.91 -0.35
CA VAL A 3 -2.99 0.14 0.81
C VAL A 3 -1.61 -0.41 0.48
N ILE A 4 -0.62 -0.08 1.30
CA ILE A 4 0.75 -0.59 1.18
C ILE A 4 0.91 -1.78 2.11
N TYR A 5 1.36 -2.89 1.53
CA TYR A 5 1.73 -4.11 2.20
C TYR A 5 3.26 -4.26 2.25
N ASP A 6 3.80 -4.77 3.35
CA ASP A 6 5.19 -5.22 3.48
C ASP A 6 5.25 -6.75 3.34
N ASN A 7 6.05 -7.21 2.38
CA ASN A 7 6.33 -8.63 2.15
C ASN A 7 5.06 -9.51 2.02
N PRO A 8 4.09 -9.16 1.16
CA PRO A 8 2.90 -9.99 0.97
C PRO A 8 3.27 -11.32 0.30
N LEU A 9 2.48 -12.36 0.55
CA LEU A 9 2.77 -13.73 0.11
C LEU A 9 2.94 -13.89 -1.41
N ASP A 10 2.22 -13.08 -2.20
CA ASP A 10 2.28 -13.07 -3.66
C ASP A 10 3.46 -12.27 -4.22
N THR A 11 4.11 -11.43 -3.43
CA THR A 11 5.32 -10.70 -3.83
C THR A 11 6.30 -10.58 -2.66
N PRO A 12 6.97 -11.68 -2.28
CA PRO A 12 7.92 -11.69 -1.17
C PRO A 12 9.12 -10.77 -1.43
N GLY A 13 9.60 -10.11 -0.38
CA GLY A 13 10.78 -9.24 -0.38
C GLY A 13 10.55 -7.82 -0.90
N ALA A 14 9.30 -7.41 -1.14
CA ALA A 14 8.96 -6.07 -1.63
C ALA A 14 7.82 -5.43 -0.84
N PHE A 15 7.72 -4.11 -0.94
CA PHE A 15 6.53 -3.36 -0.59
C PHE A 15 5.60 -3.30 -1.79
N VAL A 16 4.30 -3.52 -1.57
CA VAL A 16 3.28 -3.54 -2.63
C VAL A 16 2.15 -2.58 -2.27
N ALA A 17 1.91 -1.58 -3.11
CA ALA A 17 0.73 -0.73 -3.01
C ALA A 17 -0.37 -1.26 -3.94
N ARG A 18 -1.54 -1.55 -3.38
CA ARG A 18 -2.74 -1.92 -4.14
C ARG A 18 -3.77 -0.82 -4.06
N LYS A 19 -4.34 -0.46 -5.21
CA LYS A 19 -5.42 0.53 -5.27
C LYS A 19 -6.76 -0.14 -5.03
N PHE A 20 -7.56 0.47 -4.18
CA PHE A 20 -8.92 0.05 -3.86
C PHE A 20 -9.93 1.09 -4.33
N LEU A 21 -11.06 0.60 -4.83
CA LEU A 21 -12.29 1.37 -5.05
C LEU A 21 -13.33 0.83 -4.08
N SER A 22 -13.73 1.66 -3.11
CA SER A 22 -14.53 1.20 -1.96
C SER A 22 -13.81 0.05 -1.23
N THR A 23 -14.44 -1.12 -1.11
CA THR A 23 -13.90 -2.31 -0.45
C THR A 23 -13.17 -3.27 -1.40
N GLU A 24 -13.17 -3.02 -2.70
CA GLU A 24 -12.61 -3.94 -3.69
C GLU A 24 -11.25 -3.48 -4.23
N PRO A 25 -10.25 -4.38 -4.27
CA PRO A 25 -8.99 -4.09 -4.93
C PRO A 25 -9.22 -4.02 -6.44
N THR A 26 -8.58 -3.03 -7.07
CA THR A 26 -8.48 -2.96 -8.53
C THR A 26 -7.29 -3.78 -9.02
N GLY A 27 -7.09 -3.86 -10.34
CA GLY A 27 -5.87 -4.43 -10.93
C GLY A 27 -4.65 -3.50 -10.87
N GLU A 28 -4.78 -2.28 -10.35
CA GLU A 28 -3.66 -1.33 -10.29
C GLU A 28 -2.78 -1.61 -9.06
N VAL A 29 -1.57 -2.07 -9.34
CA VAL A 29 -0.56 -2.45 -8.34
C VAL A 29 0.76 -1.72 -8.63
N ARG A 30 1.41 -1.22 -7.58
CA ARG A 30 2.77 -0.69 -7.64
C ARG A 30 3.63 -1.46 -6.64
N ALA A 31 4.89 -1.72 -6.96
CA ALA A 31 5.80 -2.41 -6.04
C ALA A 31 7.18 -1.75 -6.05
N ALA A 32 7.85 -1.76 -4.91
CA ALA A 32 9.24 -1.34 -4.79
C ALA A 32 9.93 -2.06 -3.62
N LEU A 33 11.26 -2.19 -3.70
CA LEU A 33 12.07 -2.81 -2.64
C LEU A 33 12.21 -1.93 -1.39
N LYS A 34 11.89 -0.63 -1.49
CA LYS A 34 11.91 0.31 -0.38
C LYS A 34 10.63 1.14 -0.36
N ILE A 35 10.08 1.36 0.82
CA ILE A 35 8.82 2.06 0.99
C ILE A 35 8.89 3.51 0.51
N GLU A 36 10.04 4.17 0.64
CA GLU A 36 10.23 5.55 0.18
C GLU A 36 10.08 5.69 -1.34
N TYR A 37 10.50 4.67 -2.09
CA TYR A 37 10.31 4.65 -3.54
C TYR A 37 8.87 4.36 -3.90
N LEU A 38 8.20 3.45 -3.17
CA LEU A 38 6.80 3.15 -3.39
C LEU A 38 5.90 4.38 -3.17
N ARG A 39 6.18 5.18 -2.12
CA ARG A 39 5.46 6.44 -1.85
C ARG A 39 5.54 7.43 -3.02
N ARG A 40 6.68 7.48 -3.73
CA ARG A 40 6.87 8.33 -4.93
C ARG A 40 6.12 7.82 -6.16
N LEU A 41 5.68 6.56 -6.16
CA LEU A 41 4.89 5.98 -7.25
C LEU A 41 3.38 6.16 -7.03
N LEU A 42 2.98 6.60 -5.84
CA LEU A 42 1.58 6.94 -5.56
C LEU A 42 1.22 8.29 -6.21
N PRO A 43 -0.05 8.48 -6.60
CA PRO A 43 -0.53 9.79 -7.05
C PRO A 43 -0.23 10.91 -6.05
N ASP A 44 0.06 12.10 -6.58
CA ASP A 44 0.20 13.30 -5.76
C ASP A 44 -1.13 13.69 -5.09
N GLY A 45 -1.04 14.41 -3.97
CA GLY A 45 -2.20 14.92 -3.24
C GLY A 45 -2.87 13.90 -2.29
N LEU A 46 -2.36 12.66 -2.23
CA LEU A 46 -2.84 11.68 -1.27
C LEU A 46 -2.37 11.97 0.15
N VAL A 47 -3.22 11.68 1.13
CA VAL A 47 -2.89 11.81 2.55
C VAL A 47 -2.69 10.43 3.17
N ARG A 48 -1.55 10.26 3.84
CA ARG A 48 -1.27 9.06 4.64
C ARG A 48 -2.08 9.11 5.93
N MET A 49 -2.84 8.04 6.19
CA MET A 49 -3.56 7.87 7.45
C MET A 49 -2.64 7.39 8.58
N THR A 50 -3.04 7.70 9.81
CA THR A 50 -2.45 7.12 11.00
C THR A 50 -2.67 5.60 11.01
N PRO A 51 -1.64 4.78 11.30
CA PRO A 51 -1.81 3.33 11.40
C PRO A 51 -2.85 2.93 12.45
N ASP A 52 -3.68 1.92 12.17
CA ASP A 52 -4.60 1.32 13.14
C ASP A 52 -4.01 -0.02 13.66
N PRO A 53 -3.93 -0.24 14.98
CA PRO A 53 -3.40 -1.49 15.53
C PRO A 53 -4.22 -2.74 15.17
N ARG A 54 -5.42 -2.59 14.61
CA ARG A 54 -6.29 -3.69 14.17
C ARG A 54 -6.07 -4.08 12.71
N ASP A 55 -5.26 -3.31 11.97
CA ASP A 55 -4.91 -3.66 10.59
C ASP A 55 -4.12 -4.97 10.55
N ASP A 56 -4.21 -5.67 9.41
CA ASP A 56 -3.36 -6.84 9.18
C ASP A 56 -1.89 -6.45 9.32
N ARG A 57 -1.06 -7.32 9.93
CA ARG A 57 0.35 -7.02 10.21
C ARG A 57 1.15 -6.71 8.94
N ALA A 58 0.73 -7.21 7.78
CA ALA A 58 1.36 -6.89 6.51
C ALA A 58 1.00 -5.47 6.03
N VAL A 59 -0.11 -4.88 6.45
CA VAL A 59 -0.50 -3.50 6.10
C VAL A 59 0.34 -2.52 6.89
N VAL A 60 1.12 -1.70 6.18
CA VAL A 60 2.02 -0.73 6.80
C VAL A 60 1.58 0.72 6.58
N GLU A 61 0.83 1.00 5.51
CA GLU A 61 0.28 2.34 5.24
C GLU A 61 -1.03 2.29 4.47
N VAL A 62 -1.93 3.23 4.78
CA VAL A 62 -3.15 3.51 4.02
C VAL A 62 -3.13 4.96 3.57
N TRP A 63 -3.46 5.20 2.30
CA TRP A 63 -3.44 6.52 1.65
C TRP A 63 -4.77 6.82 0.97
N PHE A 64 -5.27 8.05 1.11
CA PHE A 64 -6.53 8.52 0.52
C PHE A 64 -6.34 9.70 -0.41
#